data_AF-A0A8T5TV75-F1
#
_entry.id   AF-A0A8T5TV75-F1
#
_cell.length_a   1.000
_cell.length_b   1.000
_cell.length_c   1.000
_cell.angle_alpha   90.00
_cell.angle_beta   90.00
_cell.angle_gamma   90.00
#
_symmetry.space_group_name_H-M   'P 1'
#
loop_
_entity.id
_entity.type
_entity.pdbx_description
1 polymer ?
#
loop_
_entity_poly.entity_id
_entity_poly.type
_entity_poly.pdbx_seq_one_letter_code
_entity_poly.pdbx_strand_id
1 'polypeptide(L)' 'MNKFKNKGLWVSMLALIPMILQGFGVDVLPENYNEICSALLGVLVLAGILSNPSQSTGYKDKL' A
#
# COMPACT_ATOMS: atom_id res chain seq x y z
N MET A 1 -3.02 -2.76 -24.61
CA MET A 1 -1.55 -2.91 -24.46
C MET A 1 -1.03 -1.79 -23.57
N ASN A 2 -0.90 -1.96 -22.25
CA ASN A 2 0.42 -2.16 -21.61
C ASN A 2 0.23 -2.31 -20.07
N LYS A 3 -0.45 -3.36 -19.61
CA LYS A 3 -0.67 -3.60 -18.16
C LYS A 3 0.65 -3.66 -17.37
N PHE A 4 1.71 -4.17 -17.99
CA PHE A 4 3.08 -4.20 -17.45
C PHE A 4 3.81 -2.84 -17.45
N LYS A 5 3.26 -1.74 -17.98
CA LYS A 5 3.83 -0.39 -17.81
C LYS A 5 3.20 0.38 -16.65
N ASN A 6 2.20 -0.19 -15.97
CA ASN A 6 1.54 0.46 -14.84
C ASN A 6 2.52 0.62 -13.67
N LYS A 7 2.87 1.86 -13.34
CA LYS A 7 3.80 2.16 -12.24
C LYS A 7 3.26 1.71 -10.88
N GLY A 8 1.96 1.81 -10.66
CA GLY A 8 1.30 1.30 -9.45
C GLY A 8 1.47 -0.20 -9.29
N LEU A 9 1.36 -0.98 -10.38
CA LEU A 9 1.60 -2.42 -10.35
C LEU A 9 3.03 -2.76 -9.91
N TRP A 10 4.03 -2.06 -10.46
CA TRP A 10 5.43 -2.24 -10.09
C TRP A 10 5.71 -1.81 -8.64
N VAL A 11 5.12 -0.70 -8.18
CA VAL A 11 5.26 -0.26 -6.78
C VAL A 11 4.68 -1.31 -5.83
N SER A 12 3.48 -1.84 -6.10
CA SER A 12 2.89 -2.89 -5.28
C SER A 12 3.71 -4.19 -5.30
N MET A 13 4.27 -4.55 -6.46
CA MET A 13 5.10 -5.75 -6.60
C MET A 13 6.45 -5.62 -5.86
N LEU A 14 7.05 -4.43 -5.84
CA LEU A 14 8.25 -4.16 -5.06
C LEU A 14 7.95 -4.09 -3.55
N ALA A 15 6.80 -3.54 -3.15
CA ALA A 15 6.38 -3.49 -1.75
C ALA A 15 6.10 -4.90 -1.16
N LEU A 16 5.77 -5.88 -2.01
CA LEU A 16 5.56 -7.27 -1.62
C LEU A 16 6.85 -7.93 -1.10
N ILE A 17 8.01 -7.59 -1.68
CA ILE A 17 9.30 -8.22 -1.37
C ILE A 17 9.69 -8.05 0.12
N PRO A 18 9.75 -6.83 0.68
CA PRO A 18 10.08 -6.64 2.10
C PRO A 18 9.01 -7.22 3.03
N MET A 19 7.72 -7.21 2.65
CA MET A 19 6.66 -7.84 3.44
C MET A 19 6.84 -9.35 3.55
N ILE A 20 7.21 -10.01 2.44
CA ILE A 20 7.49 -11.45 2.43
C ILE A 20 8.72 -11.75 3.28
N LEU A 21 9.80 -10.99 3.11
CA LEU A 21 11.04 -11.16 3.88
C LEU A 21 10.80 -11.01 5.39
N GLN A 22 9.96 -10.04 5.80
CA GLN A 22 9.57 -9.89 7.20
C GLN A 22 8.74 -11.07 7.70
N GLY A 23 7.88 -11.65 6.86
CA GLY A 23 7.16 -12.90 7.17
C GLY A 23 8.07 -14.12 7.37
N PHE A 24 9.27 -14.12 6.80
CA PHE A 24 10.32 -15.13 7.02
C PHE A 24 11.25 -14.80 8.19
N GLY A 25 11.00 -13.74 8.95
CA GLY A 25 11.80 -13.34 10.11
C GLY A 25 13.07 -12.56 9.77
N VAL A 26 13.20 -12.06 8.53
CA VAL A 26 14.27 -11.15 8.14
C VAL A 26 13.82 -9.73 8.43
N ASP A 27 14.50 -9.06 9.36
CA ASP A 27 14.15 -7.70 9.79
C ASP A 27 14.69 -6.66 8.80
N VAL A 28 14.06 -6.58 7.63
CA VAL A 28 14.35 -5.61 6.57
C VAL A 28 13.62 -4.28 6.76
N LEU A 29 12.62 -4.25 7.63
CA LEU A 29 11.84 -3.06 7.94
C LEU A 29 12.16 -2.60 9.37
N PRO A 30 12.17 -1.29 9.64
CA PRO A 30 12.44 -0.79 10.97
C PRO A 30 11.33 -1.18 11.95
N GLU A 31 11.66 -1.37 13.23
CA GLU A 31 10.72 -1.84 14.27
C GLU A 31 9.45 -0.96 14.38
N ASN A 32 9.57 0.33 14.05
CA ASN A 32 8.47 1.29 14.08
C ASN A 32 7.62 1.32 12.80
N TYR A 33 7.82 0.40 11.85
CA TYR A 33 7.08 0.36 10.58
C TYR A 33 5.56 0.33 10.79
N ASN A 34 5.07 -0.52 11.70
CA ASN A 34 3.64 -0.61 12.02
C ASN A 34 3.09 0.69 12.63
N GLU A 35 3.87 1.35 13.46
CA GLU A 35 3.47 2.58 14.14
C GLU A 35 3.39 3.75 13.16
N ILE A 36 4.36 3.86 12.24
CA ILE A 36 4.34 4.84 11.14
C ILE A 36 3.14 4.58 10.21
N CYS A 37 2.90 3.33 9.82
CA CYS A 37 1.76 2.98 8.97
C CYS A 37 0.43 3.30 9.66
N SER A 38 0.30 2.97 10.95
CA SER A 38 -0.91 3.24 11.73
C SER A 38 -1.15 4.74 11.92
N ALA A 39 -0.10 5.52 12.19
CA ALA A 39 -0.18 6.97 12.29
C ALA A 39 -0.60 7.60 10.94
N LEU A 40 -0.01 7.15 9.83
CA LEU A 40 -0.38 7.62 8.49
C LEU A 40 -1.83 7.28 8.14
N LEU A 41 -2.26 6.04 8.41
CA LEU A 41 -3.64 5.60 8.21
C LEU A 41 -4.60 6.41 9.10
N GLY A 42 -4.24 6.65 10.36
CA GLY A 42 -5.00 7.50 11.28
C GLY A 42 -5.15 8.93 10.74
N VAL A 43 -4.07 9.53 10.24
CA VAL A 43 -4.13 10.85 9.59
C VAL A 43 -5.01 10.83 8.34
N LEU A 44 -4.90 9.81 7.48
CA LEU A 44 -5.76 9.69 6.28
C LEU A 44 -7.24 9.48 6.63
N VAL A 45 -7.53 8.77 7.72
CA VAL A 45 -8.89 8.57 8.23
C VAL A 45 -9.45 9.88 8.78
N LEU A 46 -8.67 10.61 9.60
CA LEU A 46 -9.06 11.94 10.09
C LEU A 46 -9.24 12.96 8.96
N ALA A 47 -8.38 12.88 7.93
CA ALA A 47 -8.49 13.69 6.72
C ALA A 47 -9.68 13.29 5.82
N GLY A 48 -10.41 12.22 6.16
CA GLY A 48 -11.55 11.74 5.39
C GLY A 48 -11.19 11.07 4.06
N ILE A 49 -9.91 10.84 3.77
CA ILE A 49 -9.43 10.18 2.55
C ILE A 49 -9.74 8.68 2.61
N LEU A 50 -9.49 8.06 3.77
CA LEU A 50 -9.88 6.69 4.07
C LEU A 50 -11.30 6.69 4.67
N SER A 51 -12.30 6.98 3.84
CA SER A 51 -13.72 6.95 4.20
C SER A 51 -14.51 6.05 3.26
N ASN A 52 -15.04 4.94 3.81
CA ASN A 52 -16.04 4.05 3.20
C ASN A 52 -15.72 3.45 1.80
N PRO A 53 -15.46 2.13 1.68
CA PRO A 53 -15.15 1.45 0.41
C PRO A 53 -16.30 1.44 -0.60
N SER A 54 -17.51 1.87 -0.23
CA SER A 54 -18.68 1.88 -1.13
C SER A 54 -18.62 2.95 -2.22
N GLN A 55 -17.72 3.95 -2.14
CA GLN A 55 -17.66 5.05 -3.11
C GLN A 55 -16.26 5.29 -3.73
N SER A 56 -15.26 4.48 -3.41
CA SER A 56 -13.92 4.68 -3.96
C SER A 56 -13.79 4.11 -5.37
N THR A 57 -13.56 4.97 -6.35
CA THR A 57 -12.85 4.61 -7.59
C THR A 57 -11.44 4.14 -7.22
N GLY A 58 -11.26 2.83 -6.98
CA GLY A 58 -9.93 2.21 -6.89
C GLY A 58 -9.17 2.32 -8.22
N TYR A 59 -8.13 1.52 -8.45
CA TYR A 59 -7.39 1.47 -9.72
C TYR A 59 -8.32 1.12 -10.91
N LYS A 60 -9.10 2.08 -11.39
CA LYS A 60 -9.91 1.96 -12.59
C LYS A 60 -8.98 2.11 -13.77
N ASP A 61 -8.61 0.97 -14.36
CA ASP A 61 -8.15 0.91 -15.73
C ASP A 61 -9.30 1.46 -16.59
N LYS A 62 -9.08 2.59 -17.28
CA LYS A 62 -10.05 3.07 -18.28
C LYS A 62 -10.03 2.03 -19.42
N LEU A 63 -11.16 1.36 -19.61
CA LEU A 63 -11.45 0.53 -20.78
C LEU A 63 -11.42 1.37 -22.06
#